data_AF-A0A7C6QUR0-F1
#
_entry.id   AF-A0A7C6QUR0-F1
#
_cell.length_a   1.000
_cell.length_b   1.000
_cell.length_c   1.000
_cell.angle_alpha   90.00
_cell.angle_beta   90.00
_cell.angle_gamma   90.00
#
_symmetry.space_group_name_H-M   'P 1'
#
loop_
_entity.id
_entity.type
_entity.pdbx_description
1 polymer ?
#
loop_
_entity_poly.entity_id
_entity_poly.type
_entity_poly.pdbx_seq_one_letter_code
_entity_poly.pdbx_strand_id
1 'polypeptide(L)'
;MNSEKYKYLPEVNCGGTINSKPNIESDTIGNSPCPCCRFITIPNNGDALAYICPICLWEIDFFIHSDDEASDQNHGLTLVEARKNYQQFGAVLPDLKRYCRQPKKHEIPTK
;
A
#
# COMPACT_ATOMS: atom_id res chain seq x y z
N MET A 1 40.70 -7.90 4.71
CA MET A 1 39.30 -7.40 4.55
C MET A 1 39.22 -6.06 5.27
N ASN A 2 38.82 -5.00 4.56
CA ASN A 2 38.93 -3.62 5.05
C ASN A 2 37.83 -3.31 6.08
N SER A 3 38.20 -3.14 7.35
CA SER A 3 37.25 -2.87 8.46
C SER A 3 36.50 -1.55 8.31
N GLU A 4 37.04 -0.61 7.54
CA GLU A 4 36.43 0.69 7.21
C GLU A 4 35.05 0.56 6.54
N LYS A 5 34.80 -0.53 5.79
CA LYS A 5 33.55 -0.71 5.04
C LYS A 5 32.32 -0.91 5.94
N TYR A 6 32.52 -1.28 7.21
CA TYR A 6 31.45 -1.66 8.12
C TYR A 6 31.29 -0.69 9.30
N LYS A 7 31.99 0.45 9.30
CA LYS A 7 32.00 1.45 10.38
C LYS A 7 30.62 1.99 10.76
N TYR A 8 29.69 2.01 9.81
CA TYR A 8 28.35 2.59 9.98
C TYR A 8 27.23 1.55 9.98
N LEU A 9 27.56 0.25 9.92
CA LEU A 9 26.56 -0.80 9.97
C LEU A 9 26.25 -1.12 11.44
N PRO A 10 24.97 -1.13 11.84
CA PRO A 10 24.60 -1.51 13.20
C PRO A 10 24.91 -2.99 13.44
N GLU A 11 25.31 -3.32 14.66
CA GLU A 11 25.50 -4.71 15.08
C GLU A 11 24.14 -5.38 15.25
N VAL A 12 23.90 -6.48 14.52
CA VAL A 12 22.64 -7.23 14.59
C VAL A 12 22.73 -8.22 15.76
N ASN A 13 22.04 -7.93 16.87
CA ASN A 13 21.91 -8.88 17.97
C ASN A 13 20.75 -9.84 17.68
N CYS A 14 21.03 -10.96 17.02
CA CYS A 14 20.05 -12.03 16.69
C CYS A 14 19.61 -12.87 17.92
N GLY A 15 19.57 -12.26 19.12
CA GLY A 15 19.40 -12.94 20.40
C GLY A 15 17.99 -12.86 21.02
N GLY A 16 16.94 -12.61 20.24
CA GLY A 16 15.58 -12.52 20.77
C GLY A 16 14.52 -13.06 19.82
N THR A 17 14.15 -14.34 19.99
CA THR A 17 12.88 -14.85 19.45
C THR A 17 11.74 -14.19 20.23
N ILE A 18 11.20 -13.09 19.71
CA ILE A 18 9.90 -12.59 20.12
C ILE A 18 8.82 -13.51 19.54
N ASN A 19 8.47 -14.55 20.29
CA ASN A 19 7.29 -15.39 20.04
C ASN A 19 6.00 -14.66 20.46
N SER A 20 5.87 -13.38 20.14
CA SER A 20 4.58 -12.70 20.17
C SER A 20 4.00 -12.79 18.77
N LYS A 21 2.97 -13.61 18.57
CA LYS A 21 2.02 -13.34 17.50
C LYS A 21 1.53 -11.92 17.75
N PRO A 22 1.88 -10.93 16.91
CA PRO A 22 1.34 -9.60 17.11
C PRO A 22 -0.16 -9.75 16.83
N ASN A 23 -0.97 -9.65 17.86
CA ASN A 23 -2.41 -9.49 17.70
C ASN A 23 -2.63 -8.05 17.21
N ILE A 24 -2.20 -7.75 15.98
CA ILE A 24 -2.40 -6.45 15.32
C ILE A 24 -3.69 -6.58 14.54
N GLU A 25 -4.81 -6.65 15.25
CA GLU A 25 -6.10 -6.27 14.70
C GLU A 25 -6.43 -4.86 15.18
N SER A 26 -5.59 -3.89 14.81
CA SER A 26 -6.06 -2.52 14.65
C SER A 26 -6.17 -2.27 13.16
N ASP A 27 -7.10 -2.96 12.50
CA ASP A 27 -7.43 -2.65 11.11
C ASP A 27 -7.85 -1.19 11.04
N THR A 28 -7.02 -0.35 10.42
CA THR A 28 -7.38 1.04 10.18
C THR A 28 -8.65 1.06 9.33
N ILE A 29 -9.74 1.61 9.88
CA ILE A 29 -11.03 1.64 9.19
C ILE A 29 -11.00 2.77 8.15
N GLY A 30 -11.18 2.41 6.87
CA GLY A 30 -11.31 3.37 5.79
C GLY A 30 -12.67 4.06 5.81
N ASN A 31 -12.71 5.31 5.37
CA ASN A 31 -13.94 6.09 5.23
C ASN A 31 -14.00 6.88 3.90
N SER A 32 -13.04 6.67 3.00
CA SER A 32 -13.02 7.27 1.67
C SER A 32 -12.59 6.27 0.59
N PRO A 33 -13.07 6.47 -0.65
CA PRO A 33 -12.80 5.56 -1.74
C PRO A 33 -11.34 5.63 -2.18
N CYS A 34 -10.73 4.47 -2.43
CA CYS A 34 -9.42 4.40 -3.03
C CYS A 34 -9.41 5.07 -4.42
N PRO A 35 -8.36 5.87 -4.75
CA PRO A 35 -8.21 6.52 -6.06
C PRO A 35 -8.10 5.53 -7.24
N CYS A 36 -7.75 4.28 -6.96
CA CYS A 36 -7.60 3.21 -7.93
C CYS A 36 -8.84 2.30 -7.97
N CYS A 37 -9.09 1.50 -6.92
CA CYS A 37 -10.12 0.45 -6.94
C CYS A 37 -11.52 0.87 -6.46
N ARG A 38 -11.70 2.12 -5.99
CA ARG A 38 -12.98 2.69 -5.53
C ARG A 38 -13.60 2.11 -4.25
N PHE A 39 -13.05 1.03 -3.68
CA PHE A 39 -13.49 0.53 -2.38
C PHE A 39 -13.15 1.52 -1.25
N ILE A 40 -13.96 1.53 -0.19
CA ILE A 40 -13.84 2.43 0.96
C ILE A 40 -12.74 1.90 1.89
N THR A 41 -11.49 2.19 1.57
CA THR A 41 -10.32 1.72 2.32
C THR A 41 -9.41 2.83 2.82
N ILE A 42 -9.53 4.04 2.28
CA ILE A 42 -8.61 5.12 2.63
C ILE A 42 -9.14 5.80 3.90
N PRO A 43 -8.34 5.86 4.99
CA PRO A 43 -8.74 6.52 6.22
C PRO A 43 -8.58 8.04 6.10
N ASN A 44 -8.83 8.75 7.21
CA ASN A 44 -8.69 10.21 7.33
C ASN A 44 -9.40 11.00 6.21
N ASN A 45 -10.60 10.56 5.81
CA ASN A 45 -11.39 11.18 4.74
C ASN A 45 -10.64 11.26 3.40
N GLY A 46 -9.75 10.29 3.13
CA GLY A 46 -8.92 10.26 1.94
C GLY A 46 -7.55 10.93 2.13
N ASP A 47 -7.36 11.70 3.21
CA ASP A 47 -6.11 12.41 3.52
C ASP A 47 -5.12 11.52 4.30
N ALA A 48 -4.81 10.34 3.77
CA ALA A 48 -3.92 9.38 4.40
C ALA A 48 -2.64 9.21 3.59
N LEU A 49 -1.68 10.12 3.79
CA LEU A 49 -0.39 10.11 3.07
C LEU A 49 0.32 8.76 3.24
N ALA A 50 0.86 8.22 2.14
CA ALA A 50 1.57 6.94 2.09
C ALA A 50 0.73 5.74 2.56
N TYR A 51 -0.60 5.88 2.69
CA TYR A 51 -1.46 4.74 3.00
C TYR A 51 -1.59 3.85 1.77
N ILE A 52 -1.35 2.56 1.94
CA ILE A 52 -1.45 1.57 0.86
C ILE A 52 -2.81 0.89 0.93
N CYS A 53 -3.59 0.97 -0.15
CA CYS A 53 -4.87 0.29 -0.24
C CYS A 53 -4.67 -1.25 -0.19
N PRO A 54 -5.24 -1.98 0.78
CA PRO A 54 -5.01 -3.42 0.92
C PRO A 54 -5.68 -4.28 -0.17
N ILE A 55 -6.55 -3.67 -0.98
CA ILE A 55 -7.29 -4.36 -2.06
C ILE A 55 -6.53 -4.32 -3.39
N CYS A 56 -5.92 -3.17 -3.72
CA CYS A 56 -5.26 -2.97 -5.01
C CYS A 56 -3.77 -2.68 -4.91
N LEU A 57 -3.28 -2.28 -3.73
CA LEU A 57 -1.88 -1.91 -3.44
C LEU A 57 -1.45 -0.58 -4.08
N TRP A 58 -2.39 0.30 -4.42
CA TRP A 58 -2.07 1.70 -4.71
C TRP A 58 -1.72 2.44 -3.40
N GLU A 59 -0.56 3.10 -3.38
CA GLU A 59 -0.13 4.00 -2.32
C GLU A 59 -0.65 5.42 -2.58
N ILE A 60 -1.23 6.06 -1.57
CA ILE A 60 -1.70 7.45 -1.68
C ILE A 60 -0.52 8.40 -1.82
N ASP A 61 -0.45 9.00 -3.01
CA ASP A 61 0.53 9.99 -3.40
C ASP A 61 -0.17 11.34 -3.56
N PHE A 62 0.10 12.29 -2.66
CA PHE A 62 -0.44 13.65 -2.73
C PHE A 62 0.41 14.61 -3.55
N PHE A 63 1.55 14.14 -4.07
CA PHE A 63 2.45 14.97 -4.87
C PHE A 63 2.10 14.93 -6.36
N ILE A 64 1.32 13.94 -6.81
CA ILE A 64 0.75 13.94 -8.17
C ILE A 64 -0.44 14.91 -8.28
N HIS A 65 -0.49 15.67 -9.38
CA HIS A 65 -1.49 16.69 -9.65
C HIS A 65 -2.56 16.25 -10.66
N SER A 66 -2.38 15.10 -11.30
CA SER A 66 -3.35 14.54 -12.25
C SER A 66 -3.29 13.01 -12.31
N ASP A 67 -4.35 12.41 -12.84
CA ASP A 67 -4.43 10.95 -12.99
C ASP A 67 -3.44 10.37 -14.01
N ASP A 68 -2.91 11.20 -14.91
CA ASP A 68 -1.95 10.86 -15.97
C ASP A 68 -0.49 11.15 -15.55
N GLU A 69 -0.27 11.68 -14.35
CA GLU A 69 1.07 11.92 -13.81
C GLU A 69 1.61 10.64 -13.16
N ALA A 70 2.89 10.34 -13.43
CA ALA A 70 3.56 9.16 -12.89
C ALA A 70 3.86 9.36 -11.40
N SER A 71 3.41 8.42 -10.57
CA SER A 71 3.68 8.42 -9.13
C SER A 71 5.00 7.71 -8.83
N ASP A 72 5.91 8.39 -8.13
CA ASP A 72 7.19 7.82 -7.71
C ASP A 72 7.01 6.71 -6.66
N GLN A 73 6.01 6.86 -5.78
CA GLN A 73 5.63 5.84 -4.79
C GLN A 73 5.05 4.57 -5.42
N ASN A 74 4.45 4.69 -6.61
CA ASN A 74 3.79 3.57 -7.30
C ASN A 74 4.61 3.06 -8.50
N HIS A 75 5.94 3.07 -8.39
CA HIS A 75 6.85 2.55 -9.43
C HIS A 75 6.74 3.26 -10.79
N GLY A 76 6.40 4.55 -10.80
CA GLY A 76 6.20 5.33 -12.01
C GLY A 76 4.87 5.08 -12.72
N LEU A 77 3.94 4.33 -12.11
CA LEU A 77 2.59 4.17 -12.65
C LEU A 77 1.80 5.47 -12.54
N THR A 78 1.05 5.78 -13.59
CA THR A 78 -0.05 6.73 -13.52
C THR A 78 -1.27 6.10 -12.84
N LEU A 79 -2.17 6.91 -12.31
CA LEU A 79 -3.42 6.41 -11.74
C LEU A 79 -4.33 5.79 -12.80
N VAL A 80 -4.28 6.30 -14.04
CA VAL A 80 -4.98 5.70 -15.19
C VAL A 80 -4.49 4.27 -15.47
N GLU A 81 -3.18 4.04 -15.48
CA GLU A 81 -2.60 2.70 -15.66
C GLU A 81 -2.93 1.78 -14.48
N ALA A 82 -2.82 2.27 -13.25
CA ALA A 82 -3.16 1.50 -12.07
C ALA A 82 -4.62 1.02 -12.08
N ARG A 83 -5.57 1.87 -12.53
CA ARG A 83 -6.98 1.48 -12.69
C ARG A 83 -7.17 0.39 -13.74
N LYS A 84 -6.48 0.50 -14.90
CA LYS A 84 -6.50 -0.53 -15.95
C LYS A 84 -5.93 -1.85 -15.44
N ASN A 85 -4.79 -1.79 -14.75
CA ASN A 85 -4.15 -2.95 -14.15
C ASN A 85 -5.04 -3.60 -13.09
N TYR A 86 -5.70 -2.81 -12.24
CA TYR A 86 -6.63 -3.35 -11.26
C TYR A 86 -7.81 -4.08 -11.92
N GLN A 87 -8.37 -3.55 -13.01
CA GLN A 87 -9.42 -4.25 -13.75
C GLN A 87 -8.94 -5.58 -14.35
N GLN A 88 -7.69 -5.64 -14.81
CA GLN A 88 -7.14 -6.82 -15.47
C GLN A 88 -6.61 -7.88 -14.49
N PHE A 89 -5.93 -7.46 -13.42
CA PHE A 89 -5.18 -8.33 -12.51
C PHE A 89 -5.78 -8.34 -11.10
N GLY A 90 -6.60 -7.35 -10.76
CA GLY A 90 -7.09 -7.12 -9.39
C GLY A 90 -5.99 -6.61 -8.45
N ALA A 91 -4.96 -5.95 -8.98
CA ALA A 91 -3.85 -5.29 -8.31
C ALA A 91 -3.25 -4.20 -9.21
N VAL A 92 -2.53 -3.21 -8.67
CA VAL A 92 -1.86 -2.17 -9.48
C VAL A 92 -0.72 -2.70 -10.34
N LEU A 93 -0.11 -3.81 -9.91
CA LEU A 93 0.87 -4.59 -10.67
C LEU A 93 0.54 -6.09 -10.53
N PRO A 94 0.72 -6.91 -11.59
CA PRO A 94 0.45 -8.35 -11.54
C PRO A 94 1.15 -9.06 -10.38
N ASP A 95 2.42 -8.76 -10.15
CA ASP A 95 3.25 -9.42 -9.12
C ASP A 95 2.81 -9.09 -7.69
N LEU A 96 2.10 -7.98 -7.50
CA LEU A 96 1.56 -7.58 -6.19
C LEU A 96 0.26 -8.30 -5.84
N LYS A 97 -0.35 -9.04 -6.77
CA LYS A 97 -1.66 -9.67 -6.56
C LYS A 97 -1.69 -10.59 -5.35
N ARG A 98 -0.60 -11.30 -5.07
CA ARG A 98 -0.51 -12.22 -3.93
C ARG A 98 -0.62 -11.54 -2.55
N TYR A 99 -0.41 -10.23 -2.49
CA TYR A 99 -0.51 -9.42 -1.26
C TYR A 99 -1.86 -8.69 -1.14
N CYS A 100 -2.67 -8.71 -2.19
CA CYS A 100 -4.00 -8.13 -2.18
C CYS A 100 -4.96 -9.02 -1.41
N ARG A 101 -5.93 -8.41 -0.72
CA ARG A 101 -7.09 -9.12 -0.17
C ARG A 101 -8.38 -8.73 -0.88
N GLN A 102 -9.42 -9.54 -0.70
CA GLN A 102 -10.77 -9.17 -1.11
C GLN A 102 -11.32 -8.02 -0.24
N PRO A 103 -12.23 -7.19 -0.78
CA PRO A 103 -12.95 -6.19 0.01
C PRO A 103 -13.77 -6.87 1.12
N LYS A 104 -13.81 -6.23 2.30
CA LYS A 104 -14.77 -6.54 3.35
C LYS A 104 -16.13 -5.95 2.99
N LYS A 105 -17.20 -6.47 3.60
CA LYS A 105 -18.58 -6.04 3.31
C LYS A 105 -18.80 -4.54 3.46
N HIS A 106 -18.21 -3.91 4.48
CA HIS A 106 -18.36 -2.47 4.75
C HIS A 106 -17.50 -1.59 3.85
N GLU A 107 -16.57 -2.17 3.09
CA GLU A 107 -15.70 -1.43 2.16
C GLU A 107 -16.34 -1.32 0.76
N ILE A 108 -17.44 -2.04 0.52
CA ILE A 108 -18.19 -2.00 -0.74
C ILE A 108 -19.01 -0.71 -0.75
N PRO A 109 -18.82 0.20 -1.73
CA PRO A 109 -19.62 1.42 -1.82
C PRO A 109 -21.11 1.11 -1.96
N THR A 110 -21.93 1.69 -1.09
CA THR A 110 -23.38 1.69 -1.26
C THR A 110 -23.73 2.68 -2.37
N LYS A 111 -24.46 2.21 -3.39
CA LYS A 111 -24.98 3.06 -4.48
C LYS A 111 -25.83 4.21 -3.95
#